data_AF-A0A7S0LCL4-F1
#
_entry.id   AF-A0A7S0LCL4-F1
#
_cell.length_a   1.000
_cell.length_b   1.000
_cell.length_c   1.000
_cell.angle_alpha   90.00
_cell.angle_beta   90.00
_cell.angle_gamma   90.00
#
_symmetry.space_group_name_H-M   'P 1'
#
loop_
_entity.id
_entity.type
_entity.pdbx_description
1 polymer ?
#
loop_
_entity_poly.entity_id
_entity_poly.type
_entity_poly.pdbx_seq_one_letter_code
_entity_poly.pdbx_strand_id
1 'polypeptide(L)'
;QFFGRLFDAHLCVTHAMQAWLDAEWGVGARVLYDRPPAFFRRMSLDDQHALLSRLCPLFLDAHGEPIWTGAAGSLWSSSSTPWTQVDDSRAVTRRADAPALVVSSTSWTADEDFGQLLQALMLVDAKLAQGNGAHIDCGSGG
;
A
#
# COMPACT_ATOMS: atom_id res chain seq x y z
N GLN A 1 -16.22 28.74 25.25
CA GLN A 1 -16.55 27.74 24.21
C GLN A 1 -17.29 28.44 23.09
N PHE A 2 -16.61 28.97 22.09
CA PHE A 2 -17.24 29.67 20.96
C PHE A 2 -16.24 29.64 19.82
N PHE A 3 -16.44 28.82 18.78
CA PHE A 3 -15.88 29.01 17.43
C PHE A 3 -16.41 27.97 16.43
N GLY A 4 -16.87 26.80 16.88
CA GLY A 4 -17.40 25.76 15.97
C GLY A 4 -18.78 26.06 15.38
N ARG A 5 -19.74 26.50 16.21
CA ARG A 5 -21.18 26.60 15.85
C ARG A 5 -21.56 27.77 14.92
N LEU A 6 -20.59 28.46 14.33
CA LEU A 6 -20.75 29.65 13.50
C LEU A 6 -20.42 29.41 12.02
N PHE A 7 -20.03 28.19 11.65
CA PHE A 7 -19.77 27.84 10.26
C PHE A 7 -21.05 27.33 9.59
N ASP A 8 -21.37 27.87 8.41
CA ASP A 8 -22.59 27.54 7.66
C ASP A 8 -22.59 26.12 7.03
N ALA A 9 -21.43 25.46 6.98
CA ALA A 9 -21.30 24.11 6.46
C ALA A 9 -20.17 23.34 7.15
N HIS A 10 -20.51 22.24 7.82
CA HIS A 10 -19.56 21.29 8.40
C HIS A 10 -19.50 20.03 7.53
N LEU A 11 -18.30 19.58 7.17
CA LEU A 11 -18.08 18.32 6.46
C LEU A 11 -17.33 17.34 7.37
N CYS A 12 -17.65 16.05 7.26
CA CYS A 12 -16.94 14.99 7.99
C CYS A 12 -16.74 13.76 7.11
N VAL A 13 -15.74 12.93 7.43
CA VAL A 13 -15.32 11.82 6.56
C VAL A 13 -16.10 10.52 6.78
N THR A 14 -16.81 10.39 7.91
CA THR A 14 -17.62 9.19 8.23
C THR A 14 -18.92 9.55 8.96
N HIS A 15 -19.90 8.64 8.90
CA HIS A 15 -21.14 8.75 9.69
C HIS A 15 -20.91 8.63 11.20
N ALA A 16 -19.93 7.83 11.62
CA ALA A 16 -19.55 7.75 13.04
C ALA A 16 -19.04 9.10 13.55
N MET A 17 -18.19 9.77 12.77
CA MET A 17 -17.72 11.12 13.09
C MET A 17 -18.86 12.14 13.08
N GLN A 18 -19.80 12.04 12.12
CA GLN A 18 -20.99 12.89 12.07
C GLN A 18 -21.82 12.81 13.37
N ALA A 19 -22.15 11.58 13.80
CA ALA A 19 -22.93 11.35 15.00
C ALA A 19 -22.24 11.86 16.27
N TRP A 20 -20.90 11.68 16.33
CA TRP A 20 -20.11 12.16 17.47
C TRP A 20 -20.03 13.69 17.52
N LEU A 21 -19.83 14.37 16.39
CA LEU A 21 -19.80 15.84 16.30
C LEU A 21 -21.14 16.47 16.72
N ASP A 22 -22.24 15.83 16.38
CA ASP A 22 -23.58 16.28 16.78
C ASP A 22 -23.82 16.07 18.28
N ALA A 23 -23.51 14.87 18.79
CA ALA A 23 -23.73 14.53 20.20
C ALA A 23 -22.85 15.34 21.17
N GLU A 24 -21.57 15.53 20.85
CA GLU A 24 -20.60 16.14 21.76
C GLU A 24 -20.58 17.67 21.65
N TRP A 25 -20.77 18.20 20.44
CA TRP A 25 -20.57 19.63 20.15
C TRP A 25 -21.76 20.34 19.51
N GLY A 26 -22.85 19.63 19.22
CA GLY A 26 -24.03 20.20 18.55
C GLY A 26 -23.71 20.69 17.12
N VAL A 27 -22.76 20.03 16.45
CA VAL A 27 -22.27 20.40 15.13
C VAL A 27 -22.95 19.55 14.06
N GLY A 28 -23.86 20.16 13.29
CA GLY A 28 -24.55 19.53 12.16
C GLY A 28 -23.64 19.36 10.93
N ALA A 29 -22.83 18.31 10.90
CA ALA A 29 -21.95 17.97 9.78
C ALA A 29 -22.63 17.12 8.71
N ARG A 30 -22.15 17.20 7.46
CA ARG A 30 -22.55 16.33 6.33
C ARG A 30 -21.38 15.45 5.92
N VAL A 31 -21.64 14.15 5.74
CA VAL A 31 -20.59 13.21 5.33
C VAL A 31 -20.17 13.48 3.89
N LEU A 32 -18.88 13.71 3.69
CA LEU A 32 -18.21 13.74 2.39
C LEU A 32 -17.01 12.80 2.48
N TYR A 33 -17.13 11.65 1.82
CA TYR A 33 -16.04 10.69 1.74
C TYR A 33 -14.92 11.23 0.86
N ASP A 34 -13.68 11.09 1.34
CA ASP A 34 -12.51 11.23 0.47
C ASP A 34 -12.46 10.00 -0.44
N ARG A 35 -12.92 10.16 -1.68
CA ARG A 35 -12.93 9.09 -2.68
C ARG A 35 -11.93 9.42 -3.77
N PRO A 36 -11.05 8.48 -4.15
CA PRO A 36 -10.15 8.71 -5.25
C PRO A 36 -10.97 9.01 -6.53
N PRO A 37 -10.53 9.98 -7.35
CA PRO A 37 -11.16 10.25 -8.64
C PRO A 37 -11.32 8.99 -9.50
N ALA A 38 -12.37 8.95 -10.33
CA ALA A 38 -12.68 7.77 -11.15
C ALA A 38 -11.57 7.36 -12.15
N PHE A 39 -10.61 8.25 -12.43
CA PHE A 39 -9.46 7.91 -13.28
C PHE A 39 -8.39 7.07 -12.57
N PHE A 40 -8.44 6.96 -11.23
CA PHE A 40 -7.60 6.00 -10.50
C PHE A 40 -8.02 4.59 -10.88
N ARG A 41 -7.21 3.96 -11.72
CA ARG A 41 -7.41 2.60 -12.20
C ARG A 41 -6.17 1.78 -11.94
N ARG A 42 -6.34 0.46 -11.86
CA ARG A 42 -5.20 -0.45 -11.85
C ARG A 42 -4.38 -0.24 -13.13
N MET A 43 -3.07 -0.11 -12.95
CA MET A 43 -2.11 0.04 -14.04
C MET A 43 -2.02 -1.26 -14.87
N SER A 44 -1.76 -1.17 -16.18
CA SER A 44 -1.53 -2.37 -17.00
C SER A 44 -0.25 -3.08 -16.55
N LEU A 45 -0.07 -4.36 -16.90
CA LEU A 45 1.17 -5.07 -16.54
C LEU A 45 2.38 -4.45 -17.22
N ASP A 46 2.25 -4.03 -18.48
CA ASP A 46 3.33 -3.37 -19.23
C ASP A 46 3.72 -2.03 -18.59
N ASP A 47 2.72 -1.21 -18.22
CA ASP A 47 2.97 0.07 -17.53
C ASP A 47 3.61 -0.16 -16.15
N GLN A 48 3.15 -1.18 -15.41
CA GLN A 48 3.75 -1.56 -14.11
C GLN A 48 5.21 -1.95 -14.29
N HIS A 49 5.51 -2.78 -15.28
CA HIS A 49 6.86 -3.21 -15.60
C HIS A 49 7.73 -2.01 -15.98
N ALA A 50 7.28 -1.16 -16.92
CA ALA A 50 8.02 0.02 -17.35
C ALA A 50 8.28 1.01 -16.20
N LEU A 51 7.29 1.24 -15.33
CA LEU A 51 7.44 2.08 -14.15
C LEU A 51 8.45 1.49 -13.16
N LEU A 52 8.28 0.22 -12.79
CA LEU A 52 9.14 -0.45 -11.81
C LEU A 52 10.57 -0.58 -12.32
N SER A 53 10.78 -0.88 -13.62
CA SER A 53 12.12 -0.89 -14.22
C SER A 53 12.84 0.45 -14.09
N ARG A 54 12.11 1.58 -14.05
CA ARG A 54 12.68 2.91 -13.80
C ARG A 54 12.88 3.22 -12.31
N LEU A 55 12.01 2.72 -11.45
CA LEU A 55 12.03 3.02 -10.01
C LEU A 55 12.97 2.10 -9.23
N CYS A 56 13.08 0.82 -9.58
CA CYS A 56 13.87 -0.17 -8.85
C CYS A 56 15.33 0.26 -8.62
N PRO A 57 16.04 0.88 -9.58
CA PRO A 57 17.39 1.38 -9.34
C PRO A 57 17.49 2.54 -8.32
N LEU A 58 16.39 3.20 -8.00
CA LEU A 58 16.35 4.31 -7.03
C LEU A 58 16.15 3.83 -5.59
N PHE A 59 15.70 2.60 -5.39
CA PHE A 59 15.56 2.03 -4.05
C PHE A 59 16.91 1.46 -3.63
N LEU A 60 17.63 2.24 -2.83
CA LEU A 60 18.95 1.90 -2.33
C LEU A 60 18.86 1.36 -0.90
N ASP A 61 19.73 0.41 -0.57
CA ASP A 61 19.93 -0.06 0.78
C ASP A 61 20.74 0.95 1.61
N ALA A 62 21.03 0.60 2.86
CA ALA A 62 21.81 1.44 3.78
C ALA A 62 23.27 1.67 3.31
N HIS A 63 23.75 0.87 2.35
CA HIS A 63 25.08 0.97 1.75
C HIS A 63 25.08 1.75 0.43
N GLY A 64 23.91 2.17 -0.05
CA GLY A 64 23.77 2.89 -1.32
C GLY A 64 23.67 1.97 -2.54
N GLU A 65 23.50 0.66 -2.35
CA GLU A 65 23.36 -0.31 -3.42
C GLU A 65 21.88 -0.57 -3.72
N PRO A 66 21.46 -0.75 -5.00
CA PRO A 66 20.04 -0.89 -5.26
C PRO A 66 19.50 -2.24 -4.76
N ILE A 67 18.45 -2.16 -3.94
CA ILE A 67 17.83 -3.27 -3.20
C ILE A 67 17.42 -4.41 -4.14
N TRP A 68 17.00 -4.08 -5.36
CA TRP A 68 16.41 -5.04 -6.31
C TRP A 68 17.20 -5.23 -7.61
N THR A 69 18.41 -4.68 -7.72
CA THR A 69 19.24 -4.88 -8.92
C THR A 69 20.25 -5.99 -8.70
N GLY A 70 20.45 -6.81 -9.74
CA GLY A 70 21.27 -8.01 -9.70
C GLY A 70 22.74 -7.76 -9.44
N ALA A 71 23.18 -7.69 -8.18
CA ALA A 71 24.55 -8.09 -7.84
C ALA A 71 24.74 -9.58 -8.18
N ALA A 72 25.97 -10.02 -8.47
CA ALA A 72 26.23 -11.43 -8.73
C ALA A 72 25.77 -12.31 -7.55
N GLY A 73 24.72 -13.10 -7.75
CA GLY A 73 24.05 -13.89 -6.69
C GLY A 73 22.66 -13.39 -6.26
N SER A 74 22.19 -12.27 -6.81
CA SER A 74 20.84 -11.76 -6.60
C SER A 74 19.81 -12.51 -7.46
N LEU A 75 18.60 -12.69 -6.91
CA LEU A 75 17.45 -13.36 -7.54
C LEU A 75 16.88 -12.60 -8.75
N TRP A 76 17.45 -11.45 -9.14
CA TRP A 76 16.84 -10.51 -10.08
C TRP A 76 17.76 -10.20 -11.26
N SER A 77 17.38 -10.71 -12.44
CA SER A 77 18.05 -10.44 -13.71
C SER A 77 17.78 -9.01 -14.20
N SER A 78 18.64 -8.49 -15.07
CA SER A 78 18.55 -7.12 -15.61
C SER A 78 17.28 -6.80 -16.40
N SER A 79 16.51 -7.82 -16.84
CA SER A 79 15.26 -7.68 -17.60
C SER A 79 14.00 -7.94 -16.77
N SER A 80 14.12 -8.03 -15.45
CA SER A 80 13.04 -8.36 -14.53
C SER A 80 12.91 -7.33 -13.41
N THR A 81 11.69 -7.16 -12.89
CA THR A 81 11.40 -6.42 -11.66
C THR A 81 10.97 -7.41 -10.57
N PRO A 82 10.83 -6.98 -9.29
CA PRO A 82 10.40 -7.89 -8.23
C PRO A 82 9.05 -8.58 -8.51
N TRP A 83 8.13 -7.93 -9.23
CA TRP A 83 6.77 -8.46 -9.48
C TRP A 83 6.51 -8.92 -10.92
N THR A 84 7.34 -8.52 -11.87
CA THR A 84 7.11 -8.78 -13.30
C THR A 84 8.39 -9.22 -14.01
N GLN A 85 8.23 -10.03 -15.04
CA GLN A 85 9.31 -10.48 -15.92
C GLN A 85 8.87 -10.38 -17.37
N VAL A 86 9.86 -10.32 -18.27
CA VAL A 86 9.64 -10.35 -19.72
C VAL A 86 10.06 -11.73 -20.21
N ASP A 87 9.16 -12.41 -20.93
CA ASP A 87 9.47 -13.70 -21.54
C ASP A 87 10.23 -13.55 -22.88
N ASP A 88 10.63 -14.67 -23.48
CA ASP A 88 11.33 -14.68 -24.78
C ASP A 88 10.50 -14.07 -25.92
N SER A 89 9.17 -14.06 -25.79
CA SER A 89 8.24 -13.44 -26.73
C SER A 89 8.05 -11.94 -26.52
N ARG A 90 8.75 -11.36 -25.53
CA ARG A 90 8.62 -9.97 -25.05
C ARG A 90 7.29 -9.64 -24.37
N ALA A 91 6.54 -10.65 -23.95
CA ALA A 91 5.33 -10.43 -23.16
C ALA A 91 5.69 -10.24 -21.68
N VAL A 92 5.03 -9.28 -21.03
CA VAL A 92 5.18 -9.02 -19.60
C VAL A 92 4.26 -9.96 -18.82
N THR A 93 4.83 -10.81 -17.96
CA THR A 93 4.08 -11.70 -17.08
C THR A 93 4.37 -11.42 -15.61
N ARG A 94 3.43 -11.79 -14.74
CA ARG A 94 3.70 -11.80 -13.30
C ARG A 94 4.64 -12.93 -12.93
N ARG A 95 5.45 -12.67 -11.92
CA ARG A 95 6.36 -13.65 -11.33
C ARG A 95 5.63 -14.51 -10.31
N ALA A 96 5.90 -15.82 -10.34
CA ALA A 96 5.37 -16.75 -9.36
C ALA A 96 6.06 -16.61 -7.99
N ASP A 97 7.32 -16.16 -8.00
CA ASP A 97 8.18 -15.93 -6.84
C ASP A 97 8.17 -14.45 -6.40
N ALA A 98 7.17 -13.67 -6.81
CA ALA A 98 7.08 -12.26 -6.48
C ALA A 98 6.94 -12.06 -4.96
N PRO A 99 7.74 -11.19 -4.32
CA PRO A 99 7.62 -10.92 -2.90
C PRO A 99 6.32 -10.16 -2.60
N ALA A 100 5.77 -10.31 -1.40
CA ALA A 100 4.67 -9.46 -0.95
C ALA A 100 5.19 -8.05 -0.63
N LEU A 101 4.43 -7.02 -1.02
CA LEU A 101 4.69 -5.62 -0.64
C LEU A 101 3.63 -5.18 0.37
N VAL A 102 4.08 -4.74 1.54
CA VAL A 102 3.21 -4.10 2.53
C VAL A 102 3.58 -2.64 2.61
N VAL A 103 2.59 -1.78 2.35
CA VAL A 103 2.71 -0.33 2.48
C VAL A 103 1.84 0.08 3.65
N SER A 104 2.45 0.72 4.65
CA SER A 104 1.73 1.30 5.78
C SER A 104 1.93 2.81 5.77
N SER A 105 0.83 3.56 5.87
CA SER A 105 0.88 5.00 6.06
C SER A 105 1.21 5.26 7.52
N THR A 106 2.48 5.45 7.82
CA THR A 106 2.94 5.72 9.18
C THR A 106 3.69 7.03 9.22
N SER A 107 3.52 7.77 10.32
CA SER A 107 4.17 9.06 10.52
C SER A 107 5.55 8.94 11.16
N TRP A 108 5.97 7.71 11.51
CA TRP A 108 7.23 7.44 12.23
C TRP A 108 7.31 8.23 13.54
N THR A 109 6.17 8.48 14.17
CA THR A 109 6.13 9.13 15.48
C THR A 109 6.42 8.12 16.57
N ALA A 110 6.98 8.58 17.69
CA ALA A 110 7.43 7.69 18.77
C ALA A 110 6.29 6.91 19.46
N ASP A 111 5.04 7.31 19.24
CA ASP A 111 3.81 6.63 19.70
C ASP A 111 3.35 5.48 18.77
N GLU A 112 3.93 5.35 17.56
CA GLU A 112 3.67 4.24 16.64
C GLU A 112 4.62 3.06 16.93
N ASP A 113 4.11 1.96 17.49
CA ASP A 113 4.90 0.73 17.71
C ASP A 113 4.93 -0.15 16.44
N PHE A 114 5.92 0.08 15.59
CA PHE A 114 6.19 -0.74 14.39
C PHE A 114 6.63 -2.18 14.71
N GLY A 115 7.01 -2.47 15.96
CA GLY A 115 7.37 -3.80 16.40
C GLY A 115 6.22 -4.78 16.22
N GLN A 116 4.98 -4.35 16.45
CA GLN A 116 3.78 -5.16 16.23
C GLN A 116 3.57 -5.51 14.76
N LEU A 117 3.79 -4.55 13.85
CA LEU A 117 3.73 -4.79 12.41
C LEU A 117 4.80 -5.81 11.98
N LEU A 118 6.03 -5.66 12.48
CA LEU A 118 7.12 -6.58 12.16
C LEU A 118 6.85 -8.00 12.69
N GLN A 119 6.35 -8.13 13.91
CA GLN A 119 5.95 -9.41 14.49
C GLN A 119 4.84 -10.08 13.66
N ALA A 120 3.83 -9.31 13.24
CA ALA A 120 2.77 -9.81 12.38
C ALA A 120 3.32 -10.30 11.04
N LEU A 121 4.25 -9.57 10.42
CA LEU A 121 4.90 -9.99 9.17
C LEU A 121 5.65 -11.32 9.33
N MET A 122 6.42 -11.48 10.41
CA MET A 122 7.13 -12.75 10.69
C MET A 122 6.16 -13.92 10.88
N LEU A 123 5.02 -13.70 11.53
CA LEU A 123 3.99 -14.73 11.71
C LEU A 123 3.30 -15.09 10.38
N VAL A 124 3.06 -14.10 9.52
CA VAL A 124 2.49 -14.33 8.18
C VAL A 124 3.45 -15.13 7.33
N ASP A 125 4.75 -14.76 7.30
CA ASP A 125 5.77 -15.46 6.53
C ASP A 125 5.90 -16.93 6.98
N ALA A 126 5.98 -17.17 8.30
CA ALA A 126 6.02 -18.53 8.85
C ALA A 126 4.77 -19.35 8.49
N LYS A 127 3.57 -18.73 8.45
CA LYS A 127 2.34 -19.39 8.04
C LYS A 127 2.31 -19.71 6.55
N LEU A 128 2.77 -18.79 5.70
CA LEU A 128 2.86 -19.01 4.26
C LEU A 128 3.86 -20.14 3.93
N ALA A 129 4.95 -20.26 4.68
CA ALA A 129 5.90 -21.35 4.56
C ALA A 129 5.34 -22.72 5.01
N GLN A 130 4.38 -22.73 5.95
CA GLN A 130 3.80 -23.95 6.54
C GLN A 130 2.55 -24.47 5.81
N GLY A 131 1.89 -23.67 4.94
CA GLY A 131 0.65 -24.08 4.28
C GLY A 131 0.37 -23.31 2.98
N ASN A 132 0.26 -24.07 1.88
CA ASN A 132 -0.17 -23.66 0.53
C ASN A 132 -1.14 -22.46 0.50
N GLY A 133 -0.70 -21.36 -0.13
CA GLY A 133 -1.53 -20.48 -0.96
C GLY A 133 -2.84 -19.98 -0.34
N ALA A 134 -2.81 -19.43 0.88
CA ALA A 134 -3.94 -18.66 1.38
C ALA A 134 -4.13 -17.41 0.50
N HIS A 135 -5.06 -17.50 -0.46
CA HIS A 135 -5.60 -16.35 -1.18
C HIS A 135 -6.14 -15.36 -0.15
N ILE A 136 -5.36 -14.32 0.15
CA ILE A 136 -5.78 -13.20 0.98
C ILE A 136 -6.79 -12.42 0.14
N ASP A 137 -8.07 -12.67 0.41
CA ASP A 137 -9.17 -11.90 -0.19
C ASP A 137 -9.13 -10.49 0.39
N CYS A 138 -8.50 -9.57 -0.34
CA CYS A 138 -8.63 -8.14 -0.09
C CYS A 138 -10.05 -7.74 -0.50
N GLY A 139 -10.99 -7.94 0.41
CA GLY A 139 -12.42 -7.83 0.20
C GLY A 139 -12.80 -6.66 -0.70
N SER A 140 -13.53 -6.98 -1.77
CA SER A 140 -14.29 -6.00 -2.54
C SER A 140 -15.51 -5.59 -1.71
N GLY A 141 -15.34 -4.57 -0.87
CA GLY A 141 -16.46 -3.88 -0.23
C GLY A 141 -17.27 -3.14 -1.31
N GLY A 142 -18.52 -3.57 -1.48
CA GLY A 142 -19.54 -2.86 -2.25
C GLY A 142 -20.09 -1.63 -1.54
#